data_AF-A0A4Z0H0G6-F1
#
_entry.id   AF-A0A4Z0H0G6-F1
#
_cell.length_a   1.000
_cell.length_b   1.000
_cell.length_c   1.000
_cell.angle_alpha   90.00
_cell.angle_beta   90.00
_cell.angle_gamma   90.00
#
_symmetry.space_group_name_H-M   'P 1'
#
loop_
_entity.id
_entity.type
_entity.pdbx_description
1 polymer ?
#
loop_
_entity_poly.entity_id
_entity_poly.type
_entity_poly.pdbx_seq_one_letter_code
_entity_poly.pdbx_strand_id
1 'polypeptide(L)'
;MGQQKLWKGMLIGAAVGGGLMLLDKDTRSYVGQRGRSAGSTCKGYIKQPSQAIHSLRLNYEYVSKQLNKGVEELLELLSKLEDMLNKVGEINKEVENQLKSVDSKEAS
;
A
#
# COMPACT_ATOMS: atom_id res chain seq x y z
N MET A 1 -33.74 2.65 4.52
CA MET A 1 -33.97 4.10 4.31
C MET A 1 -32.69 4.96 4.29
N GLY A 2 -31.62 4.63 5.04
CA GLY A 2 -30.38 5.43 5.05
C GLY A 2 -29.57 5.45 3.74
N GLN A 3 -29.49 4.31 3.03
CA GLN A 3 -28.75 4.23 1.76
C GLN A 3 -29.30 5.17 0.67
N GLN A 4 -30.62 5.38 0.63
CA GLN A 4 -31.24 6.30 -0.31
C GLN A 4 -30.88 7.76 -0.01
N LYS A 5 -30.73 8.13 1.28
CA LYS A 5 -30.31 9.48 1.68
C LYS A 5 -28.85 9.75 1.32
N LEU A 6 -27.97 8.76 1.52
CA LEU A 6 -26.56 8.86 1.14
C LEU A 6 -26.38 9.03 -0.37
N TRP A 7 -27.05 8.20 -1.18
CA TRP A 7 -26.99 8.32 -2.63
C TRP A 7 -27.56 9.63 -3.14
N LYS A 8 -28.70 10.08 -2.57
CA LYS A 8 -29.32 11.34 -2.96
C LYS A 8 -28.45 12.55 -2.58
N GLY A 9 -27.84 12.55 -1.41
CA GLY A 9 -26.89 13.58 -0.98
C GLY A 9 -25.63 13.61 -1.83
N MET A 10 -25.07 12.43 -2.14
CA MET A 10 -23.90 12.30 -3.02
C MET A 10 -24.20 12.80 -4.44
N LEU A 11 -25.37 12.46 -5.01
CA LEU A 11 -25.77 12.91 -6.34
C LEU A 11 -25.98 14.43 -6.38
N ILE A 12 -26.61 15.00 -5.37
CA ILE A 12 -26.81 16.46 -5.28
C ILE A 12 -25.46 17.16 -5.11
N GLY A 13 -24.59 16.67 -4.23
CA GLY A 13 -23.25 17.23 -4.03
C GLY A 13 -22.38 17.15 -5.28
N ALA A 14 -22.41 16.01 -5.98
CA ALA A 14 -21.70 15.84 -7.25
C ALA A 14 -22.27 16.72 -8.37
N ALA A 15 -23.59 16.91 -8.42
CA ALA A 15 -24.23 17.79 -9.40
C ALA A 15 -23.85 19.26 -9.16
N VAL A 16 -23.85 19.72 -7.91
CA VAL A 16 -23.46 21.09 -7.55
C VAL A 16 -21.96 21.31 -7.76
N GLY A 17 -21.12 20.40 -7.24
CA GLY A 17 -19.66 20.48 -7.39
C GLY A 17 -19.22 20.36 -8.85
N GLY A 18 -19.81 19.43 -9.60
CA GLY A 18 -19.57 19.27 -11.04
C GLY A 18 -20.08 20.46 -11.85
N GLY A 19 -21.24 21.01 -11.52
CA GLY A 19 -21.78 22.21 -12.17
C GLY A 19 -20.89 23.43 -11.96
N LEU A 20 -20.36 23.62 -10.74
CA LEU A 20 -19.41 24.69 -10.44
C LEU A 20 -18.08 24.52 -11.19
N MET A 21 -17.55 23.30 -11.26
CA MET A 21 -16.32 23.00 -12.00
C MET A 21 -16.48 23.24 -13.53
N LEU A 22 -17.69 23.06 -14.08
CA LEU A 22 -17.93 23.19 -15.53
C LEU A 22 -18.09 24.63 -16.03
N LEU A 23 -18.13 25.64 -15.14
CA LEU A 23 -18.15 27.06 -15.52
C LEU A 23 -16.83 27.50 -16.15
N ASP A 24 -15.74 26.83 -15.80
CA ASP A 24 -14.42 27.06 -16.36
C ASP A 24 -14.26 26.35 -17.72
N LYS A 25 -13.77 27.08 -18.72
CA LYS A 25 -13.67 26.59 -20.11
C LYS A 25 -12.63 25.47 -20.25
N ASP A 26 -11.53 25.55 -19.51
CA ASP A 26 -10.47 24.53 -19.52
C ASP A 26 -10.97 23.26 -18.84
N THR A 27 -11.67 23.41 -17.73
CA THR A 27 -12.29 22.29 -17.01
C THR A 27 -13.36 21.59 -17.87
N ARG A 28 -14.17 22.33 -18.63
CA ARG A 28 -15.16 21.75 -19.56
C ARG A 28 -14.51 20.94 -20.69
N SER A 29 -13.43 21.46 -21.27
CA SER A 29 -12.68 20.76 -22.31
C SER A 29 -12.03 19.48 -21.77
N TYR A 30 -11.38 19.58 -20.61
CA TYR A 30 -10.75 18.46 -19.93
C TYR A 30 -11.74 17.35 -19.56
N VAL A 31 -12.85 17.71 -18.90
CA VAL A 31 -13.90 16.75 -18.51
C VAL A 31 -14.55 16.13 -19.75
N GLY A 32 -14.79 16.88 -20.81
CA GLY A 32 -15.32 16.35 -22.07
C GLY A 32 -14.38 15.33 -22.74
N GLN A 33 -13.09 15.63 -22.79
CA GLN A 33 -12.09 14.74 -23.40
C GLN A 33 -11.86 13.48 -22.56
N ARG A 34 -11.72 13.62 -21.23
CA ARG A 34 -11.60 12.50 -20.29
C ARG A 34 -12.85 11.65 -20.23
N GLY A 35 -14.04 12.25 -20.26
CA GLY A 35 -15.32 11.54 -20.29
C GLY A 35 -15.47 10.66 -21.53
N ARG A 36 -15.07 11.16 -22.71
CA ARG A 36 -15.04 10.36 -23.94
C ARG A 36 -14.06 9.20 -23.86
N SER A 37 -12.85 9.45 -23.35
CA SER A 37 -11.84 8.40 -23.18
C SER A 37 -12.29 7.33 -22.18
N ALA A 38 -12.83 7.73 -21.03
CA ALA A 38 -13.38 6.81 -20.04
C ALA A 38 -14.54 5.99 -20.62
N GLY A 39 -15.44 6.64 -21.38
CA GLY A 39 -16.53 5.97 -22.09
C GLY A 39 -16.04 4.95 -23.10
N SER A 40 -15.00 5.26 -23.89
CA SER A 40 -14.41 4.29 -24.83
C SER A 40 -13.75 3.12 -24.10
N THR A 41 -13.08 3.36 -22.97
CA THR A 41 -12.45 2.30 -22.18
C THR A 41 -13.50 1.39 -21.53
N CYS A 42 -14.55 1.95 -20.92
CA CYS A 42 -15.68 1.18 -20.40
C CYS A 42 -16.38 0.36 -21.50
N LYS A 43 -16.59 0.95 -22.68
CA LYS A 43 -17.14 0.23 -23.83
C LYS A 43 -16.21 -0.89 -24.31
N GLY A 44 -14.90 -0.68 -24.24
CA GLY A 44 -13.88 -1.70 -24.50
C GLY A 44 -13.96 -2.87 -23.52
N TYR A 45 -14.09 -2.60 -22.21
CA TYR A 45 -14.24 -3.63 -21.20
C TYR A 45 -15.53 -4.45 -21.34
N ILE A 46 -16.65 -3.81 -21.72
CA ILE A 46 -17.92 -4.52 -21.95
C ILE A 46 -17.86 -5.38 -23.21
N LYS A 47 -17.17 -4.91 -24.26
CA LYS A 47 -17.02 -5.66 -25.52
C LYS A 47 -16.00 -6.79 -25.43
N GLN A 48 -15.04 -6.72 -24.51
CA GLN A 48 -13.94 -7.67 -24.40
C GLN A 48 -13.72 -8.08 -22.93
N PRO A 49 -14.70 -8.79 -22.32
CA PRO A 49 -14.62 -9.18 -20.91
C PRO A 49 -13.44 -10.12 -20.61
N SER A 50 -12.96 -10.88 -21.60
CA SER A 50 -11.80 -11.75 -21.45
C SER A 50 -10.50 -10.98 -21.15
N GLN A 51 -10.32 -9.80 -21.77
CA GLN A 51 -9.19 -8.93 -21.44
C GLN A 51 -9.35 -8.33 -20.04
N ALA A 52 -10.57 -7.94 -19.65
CA ALA A 52 -10.82 -7.40 -18.31
C ALA A 52 -10.47 -8.42 -17.20
N ILE A 53 -10.92 -9.67 -17.35
CA ILE A 53 -10.62 -10.75 -16.41
C ILE A 53 -9.13 -11.08 -16.41
N HIS A 54 -8.48 -11.07 -17.58
CA HIS A 54 -7.04 -11.30 -17.68
C HIS A 54 -6.23 -10.21 -16.97
N SER A 55 -6.56 -8.94 -17.17
CA SER A 55 -5.94 -7.80 -16.47
C SER A 55 -6.14 -7.89 -14.96
N LEU A 56 -7.35 -8.27 -14.52
CA LEU A 56 -7.65 -8.43 -13.10
C LEU A 56 -6.84 -9.57 -12.47
N ARG A 57 -6.70 -10.68 -13.18
CA ARG A 57 -5.88 -11.82 -12.76
C ARG A 57 -4.40 -11.46 -12.69
N LEU A 58 -3.88 -10.74 -13.69
CA LEU A 58 -2.49 -10.26 -13.67
C LEU A 58 -2.24 -9.32 -12.49
N ASN A 59 -3.17 -8.40 -12.20
CA ASN A 59 -3.04 -7.49 -11.05
C ASN A 59 -3.10 -8.25 -9.73
N TYR A 60 -3.96 -9.27 -9.62
CA TYR A 60 -4.03 -10.12 -8.45
C TYR A 60 -2.74 -10.95 -8.25
N GLU A 61 -2.22 -11.56 -9.31
CA GLU A 61 -0.95 -12.28 -9.28
C GLU A 61 0.22 -11.37 -8.90
N TYR A 62 0.24 -10.13 -9.41
CA TYR A 62 1.25 -9.15 -9.06
C TYR A 62 1.19 -8.77 -7.57
N VAL A 63 0.00 -8.45 -7.06
CA VAL A 63 -0.20 -8.12 -5.64
C VAL A 63 0.14 -9.30 -4.75
N SER A 64 -0.31 -10.51 -5.10
CA SER A 64 -0.01 -11.72 -4.33
C SER A 64 1.50 -12.00 -4.31
N LYS A 65 2.20 -11.84 -5.43
CA LYS A 65 3.66 -11.99 -5.47
C LYS A 65 4.38 -10.94 -4.62
N GLN A 66 3.94 -9.68 -4.66
CA GLN A 66 4.53 -8.65 -3.81
C GLN A 66 4.30 -8.91 -2.32
N LEU A 67 3.11 -9.35 -1.94
CA LEU A 67 2.80 -9.70 -0.56
C LEU A 67 3.65 -10.87 -0.08
N ASN A 68 3.77 -11.95 -0.86
CA ASN A 68 4.60 -13.09 -0.48
C ASN A 68 6.08 -12.70 -0.34
N LYS A 69 6.60 -11.88 -1.27
CA LYS A 69 7.97 -11.36 -1.16
C LYS A 69 8.17 -10.49 0.08
N GLY A 70 7.22 -9.60 0.37
CA GLY A 70 7.30 -8.77 1.58
C GLY A 70 7.25 -9.61 2.86
N VAL A 71 6.46 -10.69 2.89
CA VAL A 71 6.43 -11.61 4.03
C VAL A 71 7.74 -12.40 4.16
N GLU A 72 8.32 -12.89 3.06
CA GLU A 72 9.64 -13.54 3.07
C GLU A 72 10.74 -12.59 3.56
N GLU A 73 10.77 -11.35 3.06
CA GLU A 73 11.74 -10.34 3.50
C GLU A 73 11.58 -10.00 4.99
N LEU A 74 10.34 -9.92 5.49
CA LEU A 74 10.07 -9.68 6.91
C LEU A 74 10.47 -10.87 7.77
N LEU A 75 10.25 -12.11 7.33
CA LEU A 75 10.70 -13.31 8.03
C LEU A 75 12.22 -13.38 8.08
N GLU A 76 12.90 -13.09 6.98
CA GLU A 76 14.35 -13.07 6.91
C GLU A 76 14.95 -11.97 7.81
N LEU A 77 14.30 -10.81 7.88
CA LEU A 77 14.65 -9.75 8.83
C LEU A 77 14.41 -10.16 10.28
N LEU A 78 13.31 -10.85 10.58
CA LEU A 78 13.01 -11.32 11.94
C LEU A 78 14.05 -12.35 12.40
N SER A 79 14.43 -13.29 11.52
CA SER A 79 15.50 -14.26 11.81
C SER A 79 16.86 -13.57 11.99
N LYS A 80 17.21 -12.60 11.14
CA LYS A 80 18.44 -11.81 11.30
C LYS A 80 18.43 -10.97 12.59
N LEU A 81 17.27 -10.48 13.02
CA LEU A 81 17.12 -9.78 14.29
C LEU A 81 17.30 -10.73 15.47
N GLU A 82 16.75 -11.94 15.40
CA GLU A 82 16.94 -12.98 16.42
C GLU A 82 18.42 -13.38 16.54
N ASP A 83 19.09 -13.59 15.41
CA ASP A 83 20.53 -13.86 15.37
C ASP A 83 21.35 -12.69 15.92
N MET A 84 20.99 -11.44 15.58
CA MET A 84 21.65 -10.26 16.15
C MET A 84 21.38 -10.11 17.65
N LEU A 85 20.16 -10.38 18.12
CA LEU A 85 19.82 -10.31 19.55
C LEU A 85 20.58 -11.36 20.35
N ASN A 86 20.68 -12.58 19.82
CA ASN A 86 21.47 -13.66 20.42
C ASN A 86 22.96 -13.28 20.46
N LYS A 87 23.49 -12.74 19.37
CA LYS A 87 24.88 -12.32 19.28
C LYS A 87 25.19 -11.14 20.22
N VAL A 88 24.28 -10.16 20.34
CA VAL A 88 24.40 -9.06 21.31
C VAL A 88 24.27 -9.58 22.75
N GLY A 89 23.40 -10.57 23.00
CA GLY A 89 23.26 -11.21 24.31
C GLY A 89 24.52 -11.98 24.73
N GLU A 90 25.18 -12.67 23.79
CA GLU A 90 26.47 -13.33 24.02
C GLU A 90 27.60 -12.31 24.24
N ILE A 91 27.66 -11.26 23.41
CA ILE A 91 28.65 -10.17 23.56
C ILE A 91 28.47 -9.47 24.92
N ASN A 92 27.23 -9.22 25.36
CA ASN A 92 26.98 -8.56 26.64
C ASN A 92 27.41 -9.43 27.83
N LYS A 93 27.22 -10.76 27.76
CA LYS A 93 27.72 -11.70 28.78
C LYS A 93 29.25 -11.76 28.82
N GLU A 94 29.90 -11.72 27.66
CA GLU A 94 31.36 -11.75 27.57
C GLU A 94 31.98 -10.44 28.04
N VAL A 95 31.36 -9.29 27.73
CA VAL A 95 31.76 -7.97 28.22
C VAL A 95 31.55 -7.84 29.74
N GLU A 96 30.45 -8.35 30.30
CA GLU A 96 30.19 -8.32 31.74
C GLU A 96 31.18 -9.19 32.54
N ASN A 97 31.58 -10.35 31.98
CA ASN A 97 32.61 -11.21 32.59
C ASN A 97 34.02 -10.59 32.49
N GLN A 98 34.33 -9.90 31.39
CA GLN A 98 35.60 -9.18 31.26
C GLN A 98 35.66 -7.97 32.20
N LEU A 99 34.57 -7.20 32.33
CA LEU A 99 34.48 -6.07 33.27
C LEU A 99 34.65 -6.52 34.73
N LYS A 100 34.02 -7.63 35.13
CA LYS A 100 34.22 -8.21 36.49
C LYS A 100 35.66 -8.68 36.74
N SER A 101 36.39 -9.08 35.70
CA SER A 101 37.79 -9.52 35.83
C SER A 101 38.81 -8.37 35.89
N VAL A 102 38.43 -7.16 35.47
CA VAL A 102 39.26 -5.95 35.55
C VAL A 102 39.06 -5.24 36.89
N ASP A 103 37.82 -5.17 37.39
CA ASP A 103 37.50 -4.58 38.70
C ASP A 103 38.18 -5.33 39.87
N SER A 104 38.29 -6.66 39.78
CA SER A 104 39.03 -7.47 40.77
C SER A 104 40.55 -7.30 40.71
N LYS A 105 41.12 -6.75 39.63
CA LYS A 105 42.56 -6.51 39.48
C LYS A 105 43.00 -5.11 39.91
N GLU A 106 42.10 -4.13 39.93
CA GLU A 106 42.39 -2.78 40.43
C GLU A 106 42.27 -2.67 41.96
N ALA A 107 41.72 -3.69 42.64
CA ALA A 107 41.57 -3.74 44.10
C ALA A 107 42.63 -4.59 44.85
N SER A 108 43.75 -4.96 44.20
CA SER A 108 44.89 -5.69 44.84
C SER A 108 46.21 -4.94 44.68
#